data_AF-A0A1J3DMI2-F1
#
_entry.id   AF-A0A1J3DMI2-F1
#
_cell.length_a   1.000
_cell.length_b   1.000
_cell.length_c   1.000
_cell.angle_alpha   90.00
_cell.angle_beta   90.00
_cell.angle_gamma   90.00
#
_symmetry.space_group_name_H-M   'P 1'
#
loop_
_entity.id
_entity.type
_entity.pdbx_description
1 polymer ?
#
loop_
_entity_poly.entity_id
_entity_poly.type
_entity_poly.pdbx_seq_one_letter_code
_entity_poly.pdbx_strand_id
1 'polypeptide(L)'
;KLVLDHANERALGLHLLRFSENVEEACTSLLPNVLCKYLYNLSEYYNKFQFNCQVIGSEQETSRLLLCQATAIVMRKCFHLLGITPVYKL
;
A
#
# COMPACT_ATOMS: atom_id res chain seq x y z
N LYS A 1 16.56 -2.81 8.57
CA LYS A 1 15.56 -3.14 9.62
C LYS A 1 14.34 -2.27 9.37
N LEU A 2 13.13 -2.82 9.36
CA LEU A 2 11.90 -2.02 9.26
C LEU A 2 11.57 -1.45 10.65
N VAL A 3 11.32 -0.16 10.71
CA VAL A 3 10.99 0.64 11.90
C VAL A 3 9.75 1.47 11.58
N LEU A 4 8.72 1.39 12.43
CA LEU A 4 7.42 2.04 12.24
C LEU A 4 7.09 2.88 13.48
N ASP A 5 7.76 4.01 13.62
CA ASP A 5 7.69 4.86 14.81
C ASP A 5 6.52 5.86 14.70
N HIS A 6 6.19 6.30 13.49
CA HIS A 6 5.08 7.22 13.26
C HIS A 6 3.74 6.47 13.12
N ALA A 7 2.65 7.09 13.58
CA ALA A 7 1.32 6.48 13.50
C ALA A 7 0.89 6.17 12.05
N ASN A 8 1.25 7.04 11.09
CA ASN A 8 0.95 6.82 9.67
C ASN A 8 1.77 5.69 9.03
N GLU A 9 3.02 5.47 9.48
CA GLU A 9 3.82 4.32 9.06
C GLU A 9 3.16 3.01 9.49
N ARG A 10 2.71 2.96 10.76
CA ARG A 10 1.97 1.81 11.29
C ARG A 10 0.64 1.58 10.59
N ALA A 11 -0.11 2.64 10.33
CA ALA A 11 -1.40 2.55 9.64
C ALA A 11 -1.23 1.99 8.22
N LEU A 12 -0.25 2.49 7.46
CA LEU A 12 0.09 1.97 6.13
C LEU A 12 0.55 0.52 6.20
N GLY A 13 1.46 0.19 7.13
CA GLY A 13 1.92 -1.19 7.34
C GLY A 13 0.79 -2.16 7.64
N LEU A 14 -0.15 -1.78 8.51
CA LEU A 14 -1.31 -2.60 8.84
C LEU A 14 -2.24 -2.80 7.63
N HIS A 15 -2.47 -1.75 6.84
CA HIS A 15 -3.27 -1.85 5.62
C HIS A 15 -2.61 -2.76 4.56
N LEU A 16 -1.28 -2.73 4.45
CA LEU A 16 -0.54 -3.64 3.57
C LEU A 16 -0.71 -5.12 3.98
N LEU A 17 -0.69 -5.41 5.28
CA LEU A 17 -0.87 -6.77 5.80
C LEU A 17 -2.26 -7.34 5.48
N ARG A 18 -3.29 -6.48 5.42
CA ARG A 18 -4.67 -6.87 5.08
C ARG A 18 -4.89 -7.24 3.62
N PHE A 19 -3.87 -7.10 2.76
CA PHE A 19 -4.01 -7.40 1.33
C PHE A 19 -4.51 -8.82 1.07
N SER A 20 -3.94 -9.82 1.75
CA SER A 20 -4.33 -11.23 1.55
C SER A 20 -5.79 -11.48 1.91
N GLU A 21 -6.26 -10.92 3.03
CA GLU A 21 -7.65 -11.04 3.48
C GLU A 21 -8.62 -10.41 2.48
N ASN A 22 -8.28 -9.23 1.93
CA ASN A 22 -9.12 -8.55 0.93
C ASN A 22 -9.17 -9.32 -0.41
N VAL A 23 -8.07 -9.99 -0.80
CA VAL A 23 -8.04 -10.86 -1.98
C VAL A 23 -8.93 -12.09 -1.75
N GLU A 24 -8.83 -12.72 -0.59
CA GLU A 24 -9.66 -13.87 -0.23
C GLU A 24 -11.15 -13.50 -0.18
N GLU A 25 -11.49 -12.33 0.39
CA GLU A 25 -12.86 -11.81 0.42
C GLU A 25 -13.39 -11.55 -0.99
N ALA A 26 -12.60 -10.92 -1.86
CA ALA A 26 -12.98 -10.69 -3.25
C ALA A 26 -13.25 -12.00 -4.01
N CYS A 27 -12.42 -13.04 -3.78
CA CYS A 27 -12.61 -14.36 -4.39
C CYS A 27 -13.85 -15.07 -3.83
N THR A 28 -14.05 -15.05 -2.51
CA THR A 28 -15.15 -15.75 -1.84
C THR A 28 -16.50 -15.11 -2.15
N SER A 29 -16.55 -13.78 -2.15
CA SER A 29 -17.77 -13.01 -2.43
C SER A 29 -18.04 -12.84 -3.92
N LEU A 30 -17.08 -13.20 -4.79
CA LEU A 30 -17.10 -12.94 -6.24
C LEU A 30 -17.29 -11.45 -6.58
N LEU A 31 -16.73 -10.56 -5.76
CA LEU A 31 -16.88 -9.11 -5.87
C LEU A 31 -15.50 -8.43 -6.04
N PRO A 32 -15.11 -8.04 -7.27
CA PRO A 32 -13.83 -7.36 -7.49
C PRO A 32 -13.78 -5.92 -6.93
N ASN A 33 -14.94 -5.34 -6.60
CA ASN A 33 -15.03 -4.00 -6.02
C ASN A 33 -14.32 -3.90 -4.64
N VAL A 34 -14.18 -5.03 -3.93
CA VAL A 34 -13.43 -5.13 -2.67
C VAL A 34 -11.97 -4.74 -2.90
N LEU A 35 -11.35 -5.26 -3.97
CA LEU A 35 -9.99 -4.90 -4.36
C LEU A 35 -9.88 -3.44 -4.80
N CYS A 36 -10.87 -2.92 -5.52
CA CYS A 36 -10.91 -1.50 -5.86
C CYS A 36 -10.95 -0.60 -4.62
N LYS A 37 -11.76 -0.97 -3.61
CA LYS A 37 -11.86 -0.23 -2.34
C LYS A 37 -10.56 -0.34 -1.54
N TYR A 38 -9.97 -1.53 -1.48
CA TYR A 38 -8.67 -1.75 -0.86
C TYR A 38 -7.59 -0.86 -1.48
N LEU A 39 -7.53 -0.82 -2.82
CA LEU A 39 -6.58 -0.03 -3.59
C LEU A 39 -6.76 1.47 -3.37
N TYR A 40 -8.00 1.95 -3.34
CA TYR A 40 -8.31 3.34 -3.02
C TYR A 40 -7.82 3.71 -1.61
N ASN A 41 -8.16 2.89 -0.61
CA ASN A 41 -7.71 3.11 0.76
C ASN A 41 -6.18 3.05 0.88
N LEU A 42 -5.51 2.16 0.14
CA LEU A 42 -4.04 2.07 0.12
C LEU A 42 -3.42 3.38 -0.35
N SER A 43 -3.97 3.99 -1.41
CA SER A 43 -3.53 5.31 -1.90
C SER A 43 -3.70 6.40 -0.83
N GLU A 44 -4.82 6.39 -0.10
CA GLU A 44 -5.07 7.36 0.98
C GLU A 44 -4.08 7.20 2.15
N TYR A 45 -3.80 5.97 2.58
CA TYR A 45 -2.80 5.71 3.61
C TYR A 45 -1.40 6.11 3.15
N TYR A 46 -1.05 5.82 1.90
CA TYR A 46 0.23 6.21 1.33
C TYR A 46 0.38 7.74 1.25
N ASN A 47 -0.65 8.46 0.80
CA ASN A 47 -0.64 9.93 0.75
C ASN A 47 -0.41 10.54 2.14
N LYS A 48 -1.10 10.02 3.17
CA LYS A 48 -0.91 10.45 4.56
C LYS A 48 0.49 10.14 5.08
N PHE A 49 1.04 8.97 4.75
CA PHE A 49 2.42 8.60 5.08
C PHE A 49 3.41 9.55 4.40
N GLN A 50 3.30 9.75 3.08
CA GLN A 50 4.20 10.60 2.30
C GLN A 50 4.20 12.06 2.78
N PHE A 51 3.05 12.58 3.19
CA PHE A 51 2.93 13.96 3.68
C PHE A 51 3.51 14.14 5.09
N ASN A 52 3.28 13.19 5.99
CA ASN A 52 3.64 13.32 7.41
C ASN A 52 5.01 12.69 7.76
N CYS A 53 5.57 11.87 6.88
CA CYS A 53 6.80 11.13 7.12
C CYS A 53 7.76 11.38 5.96
N GLN A 54 8.69 12.31 6.13
CA GLN A 54 9.71 12.60 5.13
C GLN A 54 10.52 11.35 4.81
N VAL A 55 10.51 10.87 3.57
CA VAL A 55 11.24 9.66 3.19
C VAL A 55 12.73 9.96 3.00
N ILE A 56 13.05 10.83 2.05
CA ILE A 56 14.43 11.16 1.67
C ILE A 56 15.04 12.17 2.64
N GLY A 57 16.28 11.93 3.08
CA GLY A 57 17.01 12.78 4.02
C GLY A 57 16.57 12.61 5.48
N SER A 58 15.78 11.57 5.79
CA SER A 58 15.40 11.25 7.16
C SER A 58 16.32 10.21 7.79
N GLU A 59 16.44 10.20 9.12
CA GLU A 59 17.19 9.16 9.83
C GLU A 59 16.64 7.74 9.56
N GLN A 60 15.35 7.64 9.24
CA GLN A 60 14.63 6.39 8.94
C GLN A 60 14.49 6.14 7.43
N GLU A 61 15.27 6.81 6.57
CA GLU A 61 15.12 6.75 5.11
C GLU A 61 15.07 5.31 4.59
N THR A 62 15.99 4.45 5.00
CA THR A 62 16.02 3.04 4.56
C THR A 62 14.74 2.30 4.94
N SER A 63 14.20 2.55 6.15
CA SER A 63 12.94 1.93 6.59
C SER A 63 11.75 2.43 5.77
N ARG A 64 11.68 3.74 5.55
CA ARG A 64 10.60 4.39 4.80
C ARG A 64 10.61 3.98 3.33
N LEU A 65 11.78 3.84 2.72
CA LEU A 65 11.93 3.31 1.36
C LEU A 65 11.43 1.87 1.23
N LEU A 66 11.68 1.01 2.23
CA LEU A 66 11.12 -0.34 2.25
C LEU A 66 9.59 -0.32 2.30
N LEU A 67 9.00 0.61 3.04
CA LEU A 67 7.54 0.78 3.10
C LEU A 67 6.97 1.29 1.76
N CYS A 68 7.65 2.22 1.09
CA CYS A 68 7.31 2.64 -0.27
C CYS A 68 7.38 1.45 -1.26
N GLN A 69 8.44 0.65 -1.19
CA GLN A 69 8.62 -0.51 -2.05
C GLN A 69 7.53 -1.56 -1.81
N ALA A 70 7.21 -1.86 -0.55
CA ALA A 70 6.13 -2.78 -0.19
C ALA A 70 4.79 -2.28 -0.75
N THR A 71 4.52 -0.98 -0.63
CA THR A 71 3.32 -0.33 -1.18
C THR A 71 3.25 -0.50 -2.69
N ALA A 72 4.33 -0.21 -3.41
CA ALA A 72 4.39 -0.37 -4.86
C ALA A 72 4.15 -1.83 -5.30
N ILE A 73 4.71 -2.80 -4.59
CA ILE A 73 4.52 -4.23 -4.88
C ILE A 73 3.05 -4.62 -4.72
N VAL A 74 2.44 -4.27 -3.59
CA VAL A 74 1.02 -4.59 -3.31
C VAL A 74 0.10 -3.90 -4.31
N MET A 75 0.35 -2.62 -4.61
CA MET A 75 -0.44 -1.85 -5.56
C MET A 75 -0.41 -2.48 -6.96
N ARG A 76 0.78 -2.89 -7.44
CA ARG A 76 0.92 -3.60 -8.72
C ARG A 76 0.21 -4.95 -8.74
N LYS A 77 0.30 -5.72 -7.65
CA LYS A 77 -0.45 -6.99 -7.53
C LYS A 77 -1.96 -6.76 -7.61
N CYS A 78 -2.46 -5.73 -6.93
CA CYS A 78 -3.87 -5.37 -6.96
C CYS A 78 -4.33 -4.96 -8.37
N PHE A 79 -3.56 -4.11 -9.07
CA PHE A 79 -3.83 -3.77 -10.46
C PHE A 79 -3.84 -4.99 -11.38
N HIS A 80 -2.87 -5.90 -11.23
CA HIS A 80 -2.80 -7.13 -12.01
C HIS A 80 -4.03 -8.02 -11.79
N LEU A 81 -4.47 -8.19 -10.55
CA LEU A 81 -5.70 -8.95 -10.23
C LEU A 81 -6.96 -8.32 -10.81
N LEU A 82 -7.00 -7.00 -10.92
CA LEU A 82 -8.08 -6.24 -11.55
C LEU A 82 -7.98 -6.18 -13.09
N GLY A 83 -6.93 -6.74 -13.70
CA GLY A 83 -6.70 -6.67 -15.15
C GLY A 83 -6.28 -5.28 -15.65
N ILE A 84 -5.79 -4.41 -14.76
CA ILE A 84 -5.38 -3.04 -15.08
C ILE A 84 -3.87 -3.00 -15.29
N THR A 85 -3.43 -2.38 -16.38
CA THR A 85 -2.00 -2.11 -16.63
C THR A 85 -1.66 -0.69 -16.15
N PRO A 86 -0.91 -0.52 -15.05
CA PRO A 86 -0.55 0.81 -14.55
C PRO A 86 0.50 1.47 -15.46
N VAL A 87 0.39 2.79 -15.62
CA VAL A 87 1.40 3.62 -16.28
C VAL A 87 2.51 4.00 -15.29
N TYR A 88 3.77 3.97 -15.73
CA TYR A 88 4.91 4.29 -14.88
C TYR A 88 5.27 5.77 -14.85
N LYS A 89 4.86 6.50 -15.90
CA LYS A 89 4.95 7.95 -16.05
C LYS A 89 3.70 8.39 -16.80
N LEU A 90 3.07 9.46 -16.33
CA LEU A 90 2.00 10.17 -17.03
C LEU A 90 2.61 11.24 -17.94
#